data_AF-A0A068U7Q3-F1
#
_entry.id   AF-A0A068U7Q3-F1
#
_cell.length_a   1.000
_cell.length_b   1.000
_cell.length_c   1.000
_cell.angle_alpha   90.00
_cell.angle_beta   90.00
_cell.angle_gamma   90.00
#
_symmetry.space_group_name_H-M   'P 1'
#
loop_
_entity.id
_entity.type
_entity.pdbx_description
1 polymer ?
#
loop_
_entity_poly.entity_id
_entity_poly.type
_entity_poly.pdbx_seq_one_letter_code
_entity_poly.pdbx_strand_id
1 'polypeptide(L)' 'MAELEQKLNQQWHIMPIIKLSDVLARATSKFIDDKPVTREAAEGVIGAETRDRPDMTTHPGGVAASAVAAAGVNKDV' A
#
# COMPACT_ATOMS: atom_id res chain seq x y z
N MET A 1 31.26 -17.54 35.28
CA MET A 1 31.16 -17.59 33.81
C MET A 1 29.74 -17.95 33.35
N ALA A 2 29.11 -19.00 33.89
CA ALA A 2 27.73 -19.38 33.54
C ALA A 2 26.66 -18.28 33.75
N GLU A 3 26.77 -17.48 34.83
CA GLU A 3 25.80 -16.39 35.09
C GLU A 3 25.95 -15.23 34.08
N LEU A 4 27.17 -14.98 33.58
CA LEU A 4 27.41 -13.96 32.55
C LEU A 4 26.89 -14.42 31.19
N GLU A 5 27.02 -15.71 30.87
CA GLU A 5 26.42 -16.30 29.67
C GLU A 5 24.89 -16.27 29.72
N GLN A 6 24.30 -16.53 30.89
CA GLN A 6 22.85 -16.43 31.07
C GLN A 6 22.36 -14.97 30.95
N LYS A 7 23.10 -14.02 31.54
CA LYS A 7 22.81 -12.58 31.38
C LYS A 7 22.99 -12.13 29.93
N LEU A 8 23.99 -12.63 29.22
CA LEU A 8 24.20 -12.34 27.80
C LEU A 8 23.05 -12.90 26.96
N ASN A 9 22.60 -14.13 27.20
CA ASN A 9 21.48 -14.72 26.47
C ASN A 9 20.11 -14.11 26.83
N GLN A 10 19.96 -13.50 28.01
CA GLN A 10 18.75 -12.75 28.37
C GLN A 10 18.80 -11.30 27.86
N GLN A 11 19.98 -10.67 27.86
CA GLN A 11 20.17 -9.29 27.44
C GLN A 11 20.17 -9.15 25.92
N TRP A 12 20.74 -10.13 25.23
CA TRP A 12 20.63 -10.29 23.79
C TRP A 12 19.41 -11.16 23.48
N HIS A 13 18.21 -10.69 23.85
CA HIS A 13 17.05 -10.90 23.00
C HIS A 13 17.34 -10.16 21.69
N ILE A 14 18.27 -10.71 20.91
CA ILE A 14 18.62 -10.28 19.56
C ILE A 14 17.26 -10.24 18.89
N MET A 15 16.78 -9.04 18.58
CA MET A 15 15.53 -8.86 17.88
C MET A 15 15.55 -9.90 16.76
N PRO A 16 14.66 -10.91 16.80
CA PRO A 16 14.70 -11.96 15.79
C PRO A 16 14.62 -11.26 14.45
N ILE A 17 15.48 -11.66 13.50
CA ILE A 17 15.42 -11.16 12.12
C ILE A 17 13.95 -11.32 11.72
N ILE A 18 13.25 -10.19 11.63
CA ILE A 18 11.81 -10.20 11.46
C ILE A 18 11.53 -10.83 10.10
N LYS A 19 10.66 -11.84 10.06
CA LYS A 19 10.33 -12.46 8.78
C LYS A 19 9.53 -11.48 7.96
N LEU A 20 9.68 -11.53 6.64
CA LEU A 20 8.84 -10.74 5.72
C LEU A 20 7.35 -10.97 6.00
N SER A 21 6.95 -12.20 6.33
CA SER A 21 5.58 -12.53 6.75
C SER A 21 5.11 -11.73 7.96
N ASP A 22 5.98 -11.53 8.96
CA ASP A 22 5.65 -10.83 10.19
C ASP A 22 5.56 -9.31 9.95
N VAL A 23 6.41 -8.77 9.06
CA VAL A 23 6.32 -7.38 8.59
C VAL A 23 5.00 -7.15 7.86
N LEU A 24 4.65 -8.03 6.92
CA LEU A 24 3.43 -7.92 6.13
C LEU A 24 2.19 -8.09 7.01
N ALA A 25 2.14 -9.08 7.90
CA ALA A 25 1.02 -9.27 8.83
C ALA A 25 0.82 -8.05 9.74
N ARG A 26 1.92 -7.46 10.24
CA ARG A 26 1.85 -6.22 11.03
C ARG A 26 1.38 -5.04 10.18
N ALA A 27 1.86 -4.90 8.96
CA ALA A 27 1.40 -3.85 8.04
C ALA A 27 -0.11 -4.01 7.76
N THR A 28 -0.57 -5.20 7.37
CA THR A 28 -2.01 -5.49 7.15
C THR A 28 -2.85 -5.13 8.37
N SER A 29 -2.39 -5.41 9.59
CA SER A 29 -3.12 -5.05 10.82
C SER A 29 -3.21 -3.53 11.09
N LYS A 30 -2.40 -2.72 10.40
CA LYS A 30 -2.33 -1.26 10.55
C LYS A 30 -2.96 -0.50 9.38
N PHE A 31 -3.23 -1.17 8.26
CA PHE A 31 -3.97 -0.56 7.16
C PHE A 31 -5.45 -0.54 7.51
N ILE A 32 -6.08 0.62 7.27
CA ILE A 32 -7.53 0.73 7.20
C ILE A 32 -7.94 -0.04 5.93
N ASP A 33 -9.16 -0.59 5.90
CA ASP A 33 -9.72 -1.19 4.69
C ASP A 33 -9.49 -0.30 3.47
N ASP A 34 -9.34 -0.92 2.30
CA ASP A 34 -9.13 -0.21 1.05
C ASP A 34 -10.22 0.85 0.86
N LYS A 35 -9.79 2.11 0.72
CA LYS A 35 -10.71 3.22 0.53
C LYS A 35 -11.37 3.09 -0.85
N PRO A 36 -12.71 3.21 -0.94
CA PRO A 36 -13.37 3.23 -2.24
C PRO A 36 -12.82 4.37 -3.09
N VAL A 37 -12.57 4.09 -4.38
CA VAL A 37 -12.17 5.10 -5.35
C VAL A 37 -13.29 6.12 -5.47
N THR A 38 -13.00 7.38 -5.14
CA THR A 38 -13.94 8.50 -5.30
C THR A 38 -13.77 9.15 -6.67
N ARG A 39 -14.71 10.04 -7.04
CA ARG A 39 -14.61 10.75 -8.33
C ARG A 39 -13.38 11.66 -8.37
N GLU A 40 -13.07 12.32 -7.26
CA GLU A 40 -11.92 13.22 -7.12
C GLU A 40 -10.61 12.44 -7.24
N ALA A 41 -10.55 11.23 -6.67
CA ALA A 41 -9.41 10.34 -6.84
C ALA A 41 -9.23 9.94 -8.31
N ALA A 42 -10.33 9.57 -8.99
CA ALA A 42 -10.30 9.23 -10.41
C ALA A 42 -9.86 10.41 -11.29
N GLU A 43 -10.33 11.63 -11.00
CA GLU A 43 -9.90 12.87 -11.69
C GLU A 43 -8.40 13.14 -11.48
N GLY A 44 -7.88 12.90 -10.27
CA GLY A 44 -6.45 12.98 -9.99
C GLY A 44 -5.61 12.02 -10.84
N VAL A 45 -6.08 10.77 -10.98
CA VAL A 45 -5.43 9.76 -11.84
C VAL A 45 -5.51 10.15 -13.31
N ILE A 46 -6.66 10.63 -13.80
CA ILE A 46 -6.80 11.16 -15.16
C ILE A 46 -5.77 12.25 -15.42
N GLY A 47 -5.63 13.22 -14.51
CA GLY A 47 -4.68 14.31 -14.64
C GLY A 47 -3.23 13.84 -14.64
N ALA A 48 -2.88 12.88 -13.78
CA ALA A 48 -1.54 12.30 -13.72
C ALA A 48 -1.19 11.56 -15.01
N GLU A 49 -2.07 10.68 -15.48
CA GLU A 49 -1.85 9.88 -16.69
C GLU A 49 -1.83 10.73 -17.96
N THR A 50 -2.65 11.78 -18.02
CA THR A 50 -2.64 12.76 -19.11
C THR A 50 -1.29 13.50 -19.17
N ARG A 51 -0.73 13.91 -18.03
CA ARG A 51 0.52 14.67 -17.96
C ARG A 51 1.77 13.82 -18.18
N ASP A 52 1.66 12.51 -18.00
CA ASP A 52 2.72 11.55 -18.32
C ASP A 52 2.98 11.50 -19.84
N ARG A 53 1.96 11.79 -20.65
CA ARG A 53 2.01 11.66 -22.12
C ARG A 53 2.18 13.00 -22.84
N PRO A 54 3.06 13.08 -23.87
CA PRO A 54 3.26 14.32 -24.64
C PRO A 54 2.02 14.78 -25.41
N ASP A 55 1.15 13.85 -25.78
CA ASP A 55 -0.10 14.12 -26.51
C ASP A 55 -1.23 14.61 -25.59
N MET A 56 -0.99 14.70 -24.28
CA MET A 56 -1.98 15.12 -23.28
C MET A 56 -3.27 14.30 -23.38
N THR A 57 -3.13 12.98 -23.55
CA THR A 57 -4.24 12.03 -23.56
C THR A 57 -4.06 10.98 -22.47
N THR A 58 -5.16 10.38 -22.02
CA THR A 58 -5.09 9.17 -21.17
C THR A 58 -4.80 7.95 -22.04
N HIS A 59 -4.18 6.91 -21.46
CA HIS A 59 -3.95 5.67 -22.17
C HIS A 59 -5.27 4.91 -22.35
N PRO A 60 -5.59 4.43 -23.56
CA PRO A 60 -6.75 3.57 -23.77
C PRO A 60 -6.67 2.31 -22.90
N GLY A 61 -7.67 2.07 -22.05
CA GLY A 61 -7.64 0.94 -21.10
C GLY A 61 -6.64 1.10 -19.96
N GLY A 62 -6.09 2.30 -19.74
CA GLY A 62 -5.13 2.59 -18.69
C GLY A 62 -5.72 2.69 -17.29
N VAL A 63 -4.91 3.25 -16.38
CA VAL A 63 -5.24 3.34 -14.95
C VAL A 63 -6.42 4.29 -14.72
N ALA A 64 -6.45 5.41 -15.46
CA ALA A 64 -7.54 6.38 -15.44
C ALA A 64 -8.87 5.76 -15.86
N ALA A 65 -8.89 4.92 -16.89
CA ALA A 65 -10.11 4.23 -17.32
C ALA A 65 -10.65 3.31 -16.22
N SER A 66 -9.75 2.56 -15.57
CA SER A 66 -10.10 1.65 -14.47
C SER A 66 -10.56 2.41 -13.23
N ALA A 67 -9.89 3.51 -12.87
CA ALA A 67 -10.26 4.35 -11.74
C ALA A 67 -11.62 5.03 -11.93
N VAL A 68 -11.93 5.48 -13.15
CA VAL A 68 -13.26 6.04 -13.49
C VAL A 68 -14.35 4.97 -13.39
N ALA A 69 -14.10 3.77 -13.92
CA ALA A 69 -15.05 2.67 -13.80
C ALA A 69 -15.32 2.30 -12.33
N ALA A 70 -14.26 2.17 -11.53
CA ALA A 70 -14.37 1.91 -10.09
C ALA A 70 -15.13 3.02 -9.36
N ALA A 71 -14.85 4.29 -9.64
CA ALA A 71 -15.59 5.42 -9.06
C ALA A 71 -17.06 5.48 -9.52
N GLY A 72 -17.41 4.88 -10.66
CA GLY A 72 -18.80 4.69 -11.09
C GLY A 72 -19.49 3.65 -10.24
N VAL A 73 -18.93 2.44 -10.17
CA VAL A 73 -19.46 1.32 -9.38
C VAL A 73 -19.58 1.67 -7.89
N ASN A 74 -18.61 2.40 -7.34
CA ASN A 74 -18.59 2.79 -5.93
C ASN A 74 -19.61 3.89 -5.55
N LYS A 75 -20.29 4.52 -6.51
CA LYS A 75 -21.35 5.50 -6.22
C LYS A 75 -22.73 4.87 -6.03
N ASP A 76 -22.88 3.62 -6.45
CA ASP A 76 -24.13 2.87 -6.40
C ASP A 76 -24.20 1.93 -5.17
N VAL A 77 -23.26 2.08 -4.22
CA VAL A 77 -23.22 1.43 -2.90
C VAL A 77 -23.50 2.43 -1.79
#